data_AF-G5AAI3-F1
#
_entry.id   AF-G5AAI3-F1
#
_cell.length_a   1.000
_cell.length_b   1.000
_cell.length_c   1.000
_cell.angle_alpha   90.00
_cell.angle_beta   90.00
_cell.angle_gamma   90.00
#
_symmetry.space_group_name_H-M   'P 1'
#
loop_
_entity.id
_entity.type
_entity.pdbx_description
1 polymer ?
#
loop_
_entity_poly.entity_id
_entity_poly.type
_entity_poly.pdbx_seq_one_letter_code
_entity_poly.pdbx_strand_id
1 'polypeptide(L)'
;MEEKLSYMIEWWTKEHELMIEQGFTKRTIETAVGESGIAFRERCTQVFDLLEGKSVPTLIFSAGLYDVIHAVLDKEYKKTPAQKIPSNVHMISYMMQFDESGKVVDFKGEHEQERIGTEFWKQCQLEEHRNILLLGDSLGDANIADGLDFTEDEIVRIGFLNSGAGEKLDLYMQRFDIVLTNDSSLLPLEVLLHQFKA
;
A
#
# COMPACT_ATOMS: atom_id res chain seq x y z
N MET A 1 6.12 22.00 6.78
CA MET A 1 5.61 20.62 6.94
C MET A 1 4.52 20.59 7.99
N GLU A 2 4.74 21.21 9.15
CA GLU A 2 3.75 21.31 10.24
C GLU A 2 2.40 21.91 9.82
N GLU A 3 2.39 22.99 9.03
CA GLU A 3 1.12 23.59 8.56
C GLU A 3 0.31 22.66 7.66
N LYS A 4 0.95 21.83 6.83
CA LYS A 4 0.21 20.86 5.98
C LYS A 4 -0.36 19.70 6.79
N LEU A 5 0.35 19.29 7.84
CA LEU A 5 -0.05 18.17 8.69
C LEU A 5 -1.37 18.46 9.42
N SER A 6 -1.55 19.68 9.96
CA SER A 6 -2.82 20.05 10.61
C SER A 6 -4.00 19.99 9.64
N TYR A 7 -3.82 20.47 8.41
CA TYR A 7 -4.87 20.39 7.38
C TYR A 7 -5.14 18.95 6.92
N MET A 8 -4.12 18.08 6.87
CA MET A 8 -4.31 16.66 6.55
C MET A 8 -5.12 15.94 7.64
N ILE A 9 -4.81 16.20 8.91
CA ILE A 9 -5.56 15.65 10.04
C ILE A 9 -7.01 16.15 10.00
N GLU A 10 -7.21 17.46 9.81
CA GLU A 10 -8.56 18.03 9.70
C GLU A 10 -9.36 17.40 8.55
N TRP A 11 -8.71 17.19 7.40
CA TRP A 11 -9.32 16.58 6.23
C TRP A 11 -9.77 15.14 6.53
N TRP A 12 -8.88 14.28 7.03
CA TRP A 12 -9.22 12.88 7.33
C TRP A 12 -10.29 12.77 8.41
N THR A 13 -10.23 13.58 9.47
CA THR A 13 -11.25 13.59 10.51
C THR A 13 -12.63 13.91 9.94
N LYS A 14 -12.74 14.99 9.14
CA LYS A 14 -14.01 15.39 8.53
C LYS A 14 -14.52 14.36 7.53
N GLU A 15 -13.64 13.75 6.75
CA GLU A 15 -14.01 12.69 5.81
C GLU A 15 -14.62 11.49 6.56
N HIS A 16 -13.97 11.02 7.62
CA HIS A 16 -14.44 9.92 8.45
C HIS A 16 -15.78 10.22 9.13
N GLU A 17 -15.92 11.41 9.73
CA GLU A 17 -17.17 11.88 10.34
C GLU A 17 -18.32 11.87 9.32
N LEU A 18 -18.09 12.38 8.12
CA LEU A 18 -19.09 12.37 7.05
C LEU A 18 -19.49 10.96 6.63
N MET A 19 -18.55 10.01 6.53
CA MET A 19 -18.89 8.61 6.20
C MET A 19 -19.82 7.98 7.25
N ILE A 20 -19.57 8.27 8.54
CA ILE A 20 -20.41 7.79 9.65
C ILE A 20 -21.79 8.45 9.62
N GLU A 21 -21.84 9.77 9.44
CA GLU A 21 -23.08 10.56 9.35
C GLU A 21 -23.96 10.11 8.19
N GLN A 22 -23.37 9.84 7.02
CA GLN A 22 -24.06 9.36 5.83
C GLN A 22 -24.46 7.88 5.92
N GLY A 23 -24.08 7.18 6.99
CA GLY A 23 -24.48 5.80 7.21
C GLY A 23 -23.86 4.81 6.25
N PHE A 24 -22.57 5.00 5.91
CA PHE A 24 -21.85 4.07 5.06
C PHE A 24 -21.89 2.66 5.66
N THR A 25 -22.03 1.66 4.81
CA THR A 25 -22.03 0.24 5.20
C THR A 25 -20.95 -0.50 4.43
N LYS A 26 -20.57 -1.69 4.90
CA LYS A 26 -19.64 -2.57 4.16
C LYS A 26 -20.12 -2.79 2.72
N ARG A 27 -21.43 -2.99 2.53
CA ARG A 27 -22.05 -3.14 1.20
C ARG A 27 -21.91 -1.89 0.33
N THR A 28 -22.01 -0.70 0.93
CA THR A 28 -21.81 0.57 0.22
C THR A 28 -20.40 0.63 -0.36
N ILE A 29 -19.38 0.24 0.43
CA ILE A 29 -17.99 0.19 -0.01
C ILE A 29 -17.79 -0.81 -1.16
N GLU A 30 -18.27 -2.04 -0.98
CA GLU A 30 -18.16 -3.10 -2.00
C GLU A 30 -18.85 -2.68 -3.32
N THR A 31 -20.02 -2.05 -3.23
CA THR A 31 -20.75 -1.54 -4.39
C THR A 31 -19.98 -0.43 -5.10
N ALA A 32 -19.50 0.57 -4.34
CA ALA A 32 -18.71 1.67 -4.89
C ALA A 32 -17.42 1.18 -5.57
N VAL A 33 -16.71 0.24 -4.95
CA VAL A 33 -15.51 -0.37 -5.55
C VAL A 33 -15.86 -1.15 -6.82
N GLY A 34 -16.94 -1.93 -6.79
CA GLY A 34 -17.44 -2.68 -7.95
C GLY A 34 -17.79 -1.80 -9.14
N GLU A 35 -18.44 -0.65 -8.89
CA GLU A 35 -18.88 0.31 -9.92
C GLU A 35 -17.78 1.28 -10.36
N SER A 36 -16.76 1.49 -9.52
CA SER A 36 -15.66 2.42 -9.84
C SER A 36 -14.72 1.88 -10.92
N GLY A 37 -14.03 2.82 -11.58
CA GLY A 37 -12.95 2.53 -12.52
C GLY A 37 -11.60 2.21 -11.85
N ILE A 38 -11.56 2.05 -10.51
CA ILE A 38 -10.33 1.69 -9.82
C ILE A 38 -9.85 0.32 -10.30
N ALA A 39 -8.54 0.24 -10.57
CA ALA A 39 -7.88 -0.94 -11.07
C ALA A 39 -6.42 -0.92 -10.62
N PHE A 40 -5.79 -2.10 -10.66
CA PHE A 40 -4.35 -2.17 -10.46
C PHE A 40 -3.58 -1.63 -11.65
N ARG A 41 -2.36 -1.18 -11.34
CA ARG A 41 -1.32 -0.99 -12.33
C ARG A 41 -1.09 -2.27 -13.10
N GLU A 42 -0.81 -2.16 -14.40
CA GLU A 42 -0.45 -3.32 -15.22
C GLU A 42 0.75 -4.05 -14.56
N ARG A 43 0.67 -5.39 -14.53
CA ARG A 43 1.63 -6.31 -13.88
C ARG A 43 1.57 -6.44 -12.36
N CYS A 44 0.62 -5.79 -11.68
CA CYS A 44 0.52 -5.87 -10.22
C CYS A 44 0.24 -7.27 -9.68
N THR A 45 -0.73 -8.00 -10.24
CA THR A 45 -1.01 -9.38 -9.80
C THR A 45 0.16 -10.31 -10.07
N GLN A 46 0.84 -10.17 -11.21
CA GLN A 46 2.04 -10.94 -11.55
C GLN A 46 3.17 -10.71 -10.53
N VAL A 47 3.37 -9.46 -10.09
CA VAL A 47 4.36 -9.14 -9.06
C VAL A 47 3.98 -9.79 -7.72
N PHE A 48 2.73 -9.66 -7.27
CA PHE A 48 2.31 -10.30 -6.02
C PHE A 48 2.41 -11.83 -6.07
N ASP A 49 1.97 -12.46 -7.15
CA ASP A 49 2.05 -13.91 -7.35
C ASP A 49 3.52 -14.38 -7.36
N LEU A 50 4.42 -13.60 -7.99
CA LEU A 50 5.86 -13.89 -8.01
C LEU A 50 6.48 -13.80 -6.61
N LEU A 51 6.09 -12.79 -5.82
CA LEU A 51 6.55 -12.63 -4.44
C LEU A 51 6.04 -13.77 -3.55
N GLU A 52 4.78 -14.20 -3.72
CA GLU A 52 4.23 -15.35 -2.99
C GLU A 52 4.99 -16.64 -3.32
N GLY A 53 5.25 -16.90 -4.60
CA GLY A 53 6.01 -18.07 -5.05
C GLY A 53 7.46 -18.10 -4.56
N LYS A 54 8.00 -16.96 -4.15
CA LYS A 54 9.34 -16.81 -3.54
C LYS A 54 9.29 -16.67 -2.02
N SER A 55 8.12 -16.80 -1.40
CA SER A 55 7.90 -16.57 0.04
C SER A 55 8.37 -15.20 0.54
N VAL A 56 8.31 -14.16 -0.30
CA VAL A 56 8.74 -12.81 0.10
C VAL A 56 7.59 -12.11 0.82
N PRO A 57 7.73 -11.71 2.10
CA PRO A 57 6.70 -10.97 2.82
C PRO A 57 6.41 -9.64 2.11
N THR A 58 5.15 -9.34 1.86
CA THR A 58 4.75 -8.10 1.19
C THR A 58 3.83 -7.29 2.10
N LEU A 59 4.17 -6.03 2.36
CA LEU A 59 3.34 -5.13 3.17
C LEU A 59 2.79 -4.00 2.32
N ILE A 60 1.47 -3.88 2.28
CA ILE A 60 0.76 -2.68 1.83
C ILE A 60 0.64 -1.74 3.03
N PHE A 61 1.47 -0.71 3.10
CA PHE A 61 1.35 0.33 4.10
C PHE A 61 0.73 1.57 3.48
N SER A 62 -0.48 1.92 3.92
CA SER A 62 -1.30 2.94 3.25
C SER A 62 -1.99 3.86 4.23
N ALA A 63 -1.87 5.17 3.98
CA ALA A 63 -2.69 6.20 4.64
C ALA A 63 -4.16 6.21 4.16
N GLY A 64 -4.54 5.30 3.25
CA GLY A 64 -5.91 5.13 2.80
C GLY A 64 -6.78 4.31 3.77
N LEU A 65 -7.84 3.73 3.22
CA LEU A 65 -8.83 2.94 3.97
C LEU A 65 -8.67 1.45 3.69
N TYR A 66 -8.38 0.66 4.74
CA TYR A 66 -8.19 -0.78 4.68
C TYR A 66 -9.31 -1.49 3.91
N ASP A 67 -10.57 -1.22 4.27
CA ASP A 67 -11.74 -1.91 3.72
C ASP A 67 -11.94 -1.63 2.23
N VAL A 68 -11.56 -0.43 1.78
CA VAL A 68 -11.57 -0.06 0.36
C VAL A 68 -10.47 -0.81 -0.37
N ILE A 69 -9.24 -0.79 0.15
CA ILE A 69 -8.08 -1.48 -0.45
C ILE A 69 -8.37 -2.99 -0.53
N HIS A 70 -8.92 -3.58 0.53
CA HIS A 70 -9.29 -4.99 0.57
C HIS A 70 -10.38 -5.32 -0.47
N ALA A 71 -11.41 -4.49 -0.60
CA ALA A 71 -12.44 -4.69 -1.63
C ALA A 71 -11.87 -4.57 -3.05
N VAL A 72 -10.87 -3.71 -3.27
CA VAL A 72 -10.17 -3.60 -4.57
C VAL A 72 -9.33 -4.85 -4.84
N LEU A 73 -8.58 -5.33 -3.84
CA LEU A 73 -7.84 -6.60 -3.93
C LEU A 73 -8.80 -7.75 -4.31
N ASP A 74 -9.91 -7.88 -3.60
CA ASP A 74 -10.92 -8.90 -3.90
C ASP A 74 -11.49 -8.75 -5.33
N LYS A 75 -11.79 -7.52 -5.77
CA LYS A 75 -12.30 -7.23 -7.12
C LYS A 75 -11.30 -7.64 -8.19
N GLU A 76 -10.02 -7.31 -8.03
CA GLU A 76 -8.98 -7.62 -9.01
C GLU A 76 -8.61 -9.11 -9.01
N TYR A 77 -8.48 -9.74 -7.85
CA TYR A 77 -8.16 -11.18 -7.77
C TYR A 77 -9.30 -12.08 -8.22
N LYS A 78 -10.56 -11.68 -8.11
CA LYS A 78 -11.69 -12.41 -8.74
C LYS A 78 -11.55 -12.56 -10.26
N LYS A 79 -10.74 -11.72 -10.92
CA LYS A 79 -10.45 -11.81 -12.35
C LYS A 79 -9.30 -12.77 -12.68
N THR A 80 -8.54 -13.22 -11.68
CA THR A 80 -7.40 -14.13 -11.88
C THR A 80 -7.81 -15.59 -11.69
N PRO A 81 -7.05 -16.56 -12.22
CA PRO A 81 -7.32 -17.99 -11.98
C PRO A 81 -7.27 -18.39 -10.50
N ALA A 82 -6.44 -17.71 -9.70
CA ALA A 82 -6.28 -18.00 -8.28
C ALA A 82 -7.52 -17.60 -7.45
N GLN A 83 -8.24 -16.55 -7.86
CA GLN A 83 -9.44 -16.02 -7.18
C GLN A 83 -9.26 -15.75 -5.68
N LYS A 84 -8.01 -15.51 -5.25
CA LYS A 84 -7.63 -15.33 -3.86
C LYS A 84 -6.45 -14.36 -3.79
N ILE A 85 -6.48 -13.48 -2.79
CA ILE A 85 -5.36 -12.61 -2.43
C ILE A 85 -4.19 -13.49 -1.92
N PRO A 86 -2.95 -13.26 -2.38
CA PRO A 86 -1.78 -13.98 -1.91
C PRO A 86 -1.59 -13.90 -0.40
N SER A 87 -1.21 -15.03 0.19
CA SER A 87 -1.10 -15.24 1.64
C SER A 87 0.07 -14.52 2.29
N ASN A 88 1.06 -14.10 1.50
CA ASN A 88 2.20 -13.30 1.92
C ASN A 88 1.92 -11.78 1.90
N VAL A 89 0.71 -11.35 1.52
CA VAL A 89 0.31 -9.95 1.50
C VAL A 89 -0.30 -9.57 2.84
N HIS A 90 0.35 -8.62 3.50
CA HIS A 90 -0.06 -7.99 4.74
C HIS A 90 -0.47 -6.55 4.47
N MET A 91 -1.28 -5.96 5.35
CA MET A 91 -1.75 -4.59 5.18
C MET A 91 -1.87 -3.86 6.51
N ILE A 92 -1.40 -2.61 6.53
CA ILE A 92 -1.53 -1.67 7.65
C ILE A 92 -2.09 -0.38 7.07
N SER A 93 -3.29 -0.01 7.52
CA SER A 93 -4.07 1.11 6.99
C SER A 93 -5.21 1.47 7.95
N TYR A 94 -5.95 2.56 7.69
CA TYR A 94 -7.09 2.94 8.53
C TYR A 94 -8.28 2.01 8.28
N MET A 95 -8.71 1.28 9.30
CA MET A 95 -9.76 0.27 9.22
C MET A 95 -11.09 0.80 9.75
N MET A 96 -12.15 0.66 8.96
CA MET A 96 -13.50 0.96 9.41
C MET A 96 -13.93 -0.02 10.50
N GLN A 97 -14.56 0.49 11.55
CA GLN A 97 -15.23 -0.31 12.56
C GLN A 97 -16.72 -0.35 12.23
N PHE A 98 -17.26 -1.56 12.14
CA PHE A 98 -18.66 -1.79 11.78
C PHE A 98 -19.47 -2.25 13.00
N ASP A 99 -20.70 -1.78 13.12
CA ASP A 99 -21.66 -2.34 14.06
C ASP A 99 -22.27 -3.67 13.57
N GLU A 100 -23.13 -4.29 14.39
CA GLU A 100 -23.82 -5.54 14.06
C GLU A 100 -24.68 -5.47 12.79
N SER A 101 -25.10 -4.26 12.39
CA SER A 101 -25.87 -4.03 11.16
C SER A 101 -24.98 -3.85 9.92
N GLY A 102 -23.66 -3.80 10.11
CA GLY A 102 -22.68 -3.57 9.06
C GLY A 102 -22.51 -2.09 8.69
N LYS A 103 -22.96 -1.17 9.54
CA LYS A 103 -22.78 0.29 9.38
C LYS A 103 -21.45 0.72 10.01
N VAL A 104 -20.75 1.63 9.34
CA VAL A 104 -19.52 2.25 9.86
C VAL A 104 -19.86 3.14 11.07
N VAL A 105 -19.18 2.90 12.18
CA VAL A 105 -19.36 3.65 13.44
C VAL A 105 -18.09 4.33 13.93
N ASP A 106 -16.92 3.89 13.49
CA ASP A 106 -15.63 4.46 13.87
C ASP A 106 -14.53 4.06 12.87
N PHE A 107 -13.33 4.62 13.04
CA PHE A 107 -12.14 4.26 12.27
C PHE A 107 -10.98 3.98 13.23
N LYS A 108 -10.34 2.82 13.08
CA LYS A 108 -9.14 2.43 13.81
C LYS A 108 -7.93 2.52 12.89
N GLY A 109 -7.02 3.44 13.18
CA GLY A 109 -5.70 3.49 12.53
C GLY A 109 -4.69 2.64 13.28
N GLU A 110 -3.79 1.99 12.56
CA GLU A 110 -2.54 1.49 13.12
C GLU A 110 -1.41 2.48 12.81
N HIS A 111 -0.68 2.92 13.84
CA HIS A 111 0.41 3.89 13.68
C HIS A 111 1.69 3.24 13.12
N GLU A 112 2.60 4.04 12.53
CA GLU A 112 3.93 3.56 12.05
C GLU A 112 4.68 2.69 13.08
N GLN A 113 4.52 3.00 14.37
CA GLN A 113 5.17 2.30 15.48
C GLN A 113 4.56 0.91 15.77
N GLU A 114 3.37 0.61 15.24
CA GLU A 114 2.65 -0.64 15.48
C GLU A 114 3.03 -1.74 14.48
N ARG A 115 3.90 -1.43 13.50
CA ARG A 115 4.48 -2.43 12.57
C ARG A 115 5.30 -3.48 13.31
N ILE A 116 5.96 -3.09 14.40
CA ILE A 116 6.77 -3.97 15.24
C ILE A 116 5.83 -4.90 16.02
N GLY A 117 5.90 -6.19 15.72
CA GLY A 117 5.06 -7.24 16.36
C GLY A 117 3.89 -7.73 15.50
N THR A 118 3.67 -7.13 14.33
CA THR A 118 2.75 -7.65 13.31
C THR A 118 3.21 -9.01 12.76
N GLU A 119 2.29 -9.74 12.14
CA GLU A 119 2.63 -11.01 11.48
C GLU A 119 3.65 -10.80 10.35
N PHE A 120 3.52 -9.70 9.61
CA PHE A 120 4.53 -9.25 8.64
C PHE A 120 5.92 -9.16 9.27
N TRP A 121 6.06 -8.45 10.39
CA TRP A 121 7.36 -8.26 11.04
C TRP A 121 7.96 -9.57 11.55
N LYS A 122 7.13 -10.45 12.11
CA LYS A 122 7.56 -11.79 12.52
C LYS A 122 8.06 -12.59 11.33
N GLN A 123 7.36 -12.55 10.20
CA GLN A 123 7.77 -13.23 8.98
C GLN A 123 9.13 -12.71 8.47
N CYS A 124 9.32 -11.38 8.45
CA CYS A 124 10.60 -10.77 8.08
C CYS A 124 11.74 -11.20 9.01
N GLN A 125 11.51 -11.24 10.33
CA GLN A 125 12.53 -11.63 11.31
C GLN A 125 12.88 -13.12 11.27
N LEU A 126 11.88 -14.00 11.12
CA LEU A 126 12.09 -15.45 11.14
C LEU A 126 12.84 -15.95 9.91
N GLU A 127 12.68 -15.28 8.78
CA GLU A 127 13.25 -15.70 7.49
C GLU A 127 14.50 -14.88 7.11
N GLU A 128 15.02 -14.06 8.03
CA GLU A 128 16.21 -13.21 7.84
C GLU A 128 16.16 -12.36 6.55
N HIS A 129 14.97 -11.88 6.18
CA HIS A 129 14.81 -11.00 5.02
C HIS A 129 15.41 -9.63 5.30
N ARG A 130 16.68 -9.44 4.92
CA ARG A 130 17.40 -8.17 5.15
C ARG A 130 17.20 -7.16 4.02
N ASN A 131 16.98 -7.63 2.79
CA ASN A 131 16.84 -6.76 1.63
C ASN A 131 15.41 -6.24 1.49
N ILE A 132 15.25 -4.93 1.33
CA ILE A 132 13.98 -4.22 1.23
C ILE A 132 13.83 -3.66 -0.18
N LEU A 133 12.65 -3.89 -0.76
CA LEU A 133 12.22 -3.18 -1.94
C LEU A 133 11.03 -2.29 -1.55
N LEU A 134 11.23 -0.98 -1.62
CA LEU A 134 10.24 0.02 -1.24
C LEU A 134 9.63 0.64 -2.48
N LEU A 135 8.30 0.66 -2.55
CA LEU A 135 7.54 1.30 -3.62
C LEU A 135 6.68 2.43 -3.03
N GLY A 136 6.69 3.60 -3.67
CA GLY A 136 5.88 4.74 -3.25
C GLY A 136 5.59 5.69 -4.39
N ASP A 137 4.55 6.50 -4.28
CA ASP A 137 4.22 7.55 -5.24
C ASP A 137 4.25 8.96 -4.61
N SER A 138 4.41 9.03 -3.29
CA SER A 138 4.60 10.26 -2.54
C SER A 138 6.05 10.38 -2.04
N LEU A 139 6.53 11.60 -1.80
CA LEU A 139 7.86 11.80 -1.20
C LEU A 139 7.95 11.30 0.24
N GLY A 140 6.82 11.20 0.94
CA GLY A 140 6.75 10.65 2.29
C GLY A 140 6.95 9.14 2.29
N ASP A 141 6.61 8.46 1.19
CA ASP A 141 6.69 7.00 1.11
C ASP A 141 8.14 6.52 1.16
N ALA A 142 9.10 7.33 0.69
CA ALA A 142 10.54 7.04 0.77
C ALA A 142 11.03 6.81 2.21
N ASN A 143 10.29 7.33 3.20
CA ASN A 143 10.57 7.25 4.63
C ASN A 143 9.78 6.13 5.33
N ILE A 144 8.95 5.36 4.61
CA ILE A 144 8.15 4.29 5.22
C ILE A 144 9.03 3.25 5.90
N ALA A 145 10.23 2.96 5.39
CA ALA A 145 11.11 2.00 6.05
C ALA A 145 11.80 2.56 7.32
N ASP A 146 11.69 3.86 7.59
CA ASP A 146 12.39 4.48 8.73
C ASP A 146 11.97 3.82 10.04
N GLY A 147 12.96 3.51 10.88
CA GLY A 147 12.75 2.79 12.15
C GLY A 147 12.82 1.27 12.05
N LEU A 148 12.94 0.69 10.84
CA LEU A 148 13.33 -0.71 10.66
C LEU A 148 14.86 -0.87 10.82
N ASP A 149 15.30 -2.06 11.23
CA ASP A 149 16.74 -2.40 11.34
C ASP A 149 17.28 -2.86 9.97
N PHE A 150 17.75 -1.91 9.17
CA PHE A 150 18.40 -2.14 7.87
C PHE A 150 19.52 -1.11 7.64
N THR A 151 20.41 -1.41 6.70
CA THR A 151 21.44 -0.49 6.20
C THR A 151 21.06 0.05 4.83
N GLU A 152 21.53 1.25 4.44
CA GLU A 152 21.14 1.85 3.14
C GLU A 152 21.51 0.99 1.92
N ASP A 153 22.50 0.10 2.01
CA ASP A 153 22.86 -0.85 0.95
C ASP A 153 21.88 -2.04 0.83
N GLU A 154 20.97 -2.20 1.79
CA GLU A 154 19.97 -3.27 1.83
C GLU A 154 18.59 -2.80 1.32
N ILE A 155 18.41 -1.55 0.92
CA ILE A 155 17.13 -1.02 0.43
C ILE A 155 17.23 -0.47 -0.99
N VAL A 156 16.22 -0.76 -1.82
CA VAL A 156 16.01 -0.11 -3.12
C VAL A 156 14.65 0.59 -3.11
N ARG A 157 14.64 1.89 -3.35
CA ARG A 157 13.45 2.75 -3.36
C ARG A 157 13.02 3.07 -4.80
N ILE A 158 11.82 2.66 -5.16
CA ILE A 158 11.19 2.91 -6.47
C ILE A 158 10.04 3.90 -6.30
N GLY A 159 10.19 5.08 -6.88
CA GLY A 159 9.23 6.17 -6.84
C GLY A 159 8.40 6.26 -8.11
N PHE A 160 7.07 6.31 -8.00
CA PHE A 160 6.16 6.54 -9.12
C PHE A 160 5.78 8.02 -9.22
N LEU A 161 6.35 8.71 -10.19
CA LEU A 161 6.04 10.10 -10.48
C LEU A 161 4.89 10.19 -11.48
N ASN A 162 3.67 10.03 -10.95
CA ASN A 162 2.44 9.96 -11.74
C ASN A 162 2.05 11.31 -12.40
N SER A 163 2.43 12.45 -11.79
CA SER A 163 2.09 13.78 -12.30
C SER A 163 3.15 14.84 -11.95
N GLY A 164 3.28 15.86 -12.81
CA GLY A 164 4.19 16.98 -12.57
C GLY A 164 5.67 16.62 -12.75
N ALA A 165 5.99 15.71 -13.67
CA ALA A 165 7.37 15.26 -13.90
C ALA A 165 8.34 16.41 -14.19
N GLY A 166 7.91 17.43 -14.94
CA GLY A 166 8.75 18.60 -15.25
C GLY A 166 9.19 19.42 -14.03
N GLU A 167 8.45 19.36 -12.92
CA GLU A 167 8.74 20.16 -11.72
C GLU A 167 9.29 19.32 -10.56
N LYS A 168 8.87 18.05 -10.47
CA LYS A 168 9.13 17.21 -9.31
C LYS A 168 10.25 16.18 -9.52
N LEU A 169 10.70 15.97 -10.76
CA LEU A 169 11.65 14.89 -11.07
C LEU A 169 12.94 14.99 -10.25
N ASP A 170 13.55 16.18 -10.17
CA ASP A 170 14.78 16.40 -9.41
C ASP A 170 14.61 16.07 -7.92
N LEU A 171 13.42 16.31 -7.36
CA LEU A 171 13.12 16.01 -5.97
C LEU A 171 12.88 14.52 -5.74
N TYR A 172 12.26 13.83 -6.70
CA TYR A 172 12.09 12.37 -6.65
C TYR A 172 13.43 11.65 -6.81
N MET A 173 14.29 12.12 -7.73
CA MET A 173 15.64 11.56 -7.92
C MET A 173 16.56 11.73 -6.69
N GLN A 174 16.23 12.64 -5.77
CA GLN A 174 16.93 12.78 -4.49
C GLN A 174 16.43 11.82 -3.41
N ARG A 175 15.24 11.22 -3.57
CA ARG A 175 14.56 10.39 -2.55
C ARG A 175 14.41 8.93 -2.94
N PHE A 176 14.45 8.64 -4.24
CA PHE A 176 14.27 7.30 -4.80
C PHE A 176 15.45 6.95 -5.69
N ASP A 177 15.89 5.69 -5.63
CA ASP A 177 16.96 5.15 -6.47
C ASP A 177 16.50 5.00 -7.93
N ILE A 178 15.21 4.70 -8.12
CA ILE A 178 14.57 4.55 -9.42
C ILE A 178 13.30 5.39 -9.44
N VAL A 179 13.13 6.22 -10.48
CA VAL A 179 11.90 7.02 -10.69
C VAL A 179 11.20 6.57 -11.96
N LEU A 180 9.97 6.07 -11.81
CA LEU A 180 9.09 5.66 -12.91
C LEU A 180 8.07 6.77 -13.18
N THR A 181 8.09 7.34 -14.39
CA THR A 181 7.22 8.47 -14.79
C THR A 181 6.10 8.01 -15.74
N ASN A 182 5.16 8.91 -16.04
CA ASN A 182 4.13 8.73 -17.07
C ASN A 182 3.22 7.51 -16.88
N ASP A 183 2.79 7.28 -15.64
CA ASP A 183 1.96 6.14 -15.26
C ASP A 183 2.49 4.76 -15.72
N SER A 184 3.82 4.56 -15.63
CA SER A 184 4.50 3.31 -16.02
C SER A 184 3.86 2.07 -15.40
N SER A 185 3.83 0.93 -16.11
CA SER A 185 3.47 -0.36 -15.51
C SER A 185 4.49 -0.85 -14.48
N LEU A 186 4.18 -1.95 -13.78
CA LEU A 186 5.09 -2.66 -12.90
C LEU A 186 6.03 -3.64 -13.63
N LEU A 187 6.04 -3.63 -14.97
CA LEU A 187 6.93 -4.48 -15.76
C LEU A 187 8.42 -4.34 -15.40
N PRO A 188 8.98 -3.13 -15.18
CA PRO A 188 10.38 -3.01 -14.76
C PRO A 188 10.67 -3.73 -13.44
N LEU A 189 9.70 -3.69 -12.51
CA LEU A 189 9.81 -4.41 -11.25
C LEU A 189 9.71 -5.92 -11.44
N GLU A 190 8.72 -6.40 -12.21
CA GLU A 190 8.57 -7.82 -12.54
C GLU A 190 9.89 -8.39 -13.11
N VAL A 191 10.51 -7.67 -14.06
CA VAL A 191 11.79 -8.05 -14.68
C VAL A 191 12.93 -8.08 -13.66
N LEU A 192 13.00 -7.10 -12.76
CA LEU A 192 14.00 -7.04 -11.69
C LEU A 192 13.86 -8.24 -10.73
N LEU A 193 12.64 -8.56 -10.32
CA LEU A 193 12.36 -9.68 -9.40
C LEU A 193 12.75 -11.04 -9.99
N HIS A 194 12.69 -11.19 -11.31
CA HIS A 194 13.18 -12.40 -11.99
C HIS A 194 14.71 -12.54 -11.96
N GLN A 195 15.48 -11.47 -11.73
CA GLN A 195 16.94 -11.55 -11.61
C GLN A 195 17.40 -12.07 -10.24
N PHE A 196 16.57 -11.91 -9.20
CA PHE A 196 16.88 -12.43 -7.88
C PHE A 196 16.67 -13.95 -7.83
N LYS A 197 17.74 -14.68 -7.50
CA LYS A 197 17.65 -16.11 -7.18
C LYS A 197 17.03 -16.26 -5.78
N ALA A 198 16.12 -17.21 -5.64
CA ALA A 198 15.61 -17.64 -4.34
C ALA A 198 16.72 -18.37 -3.57
#